data_AF-A0A4R3N237-F1
#
_entry.id   AF-A0A4R3N237-F1
#
_cell.length_a   1.000
_cell.length_b   1.000
_cell.length_c   1.000
_cell.angle_alpha   90.00
_cell.angle_beta   90.00
_cell.angle_gamma   90.00
#
_symmetry.space_group_name_H-M   'P 1'
#
loop_
_entity.id
_entity.type
_entity.pdbx_description
1 polymer ?
#
loop_
_entity_poly.entity_id
_entity_poly.type
_entity_poly.pdbx_seq_one_letter_code
_entity_poly.pdbx_strand_id
1 'polypeptide(L)'
;MNAISLDTLDYATKLKAGGFSEQQAETQARALAEVLEKQIATREEVTQHENLLRRDIEGLRVELKHDLEVLRIEAKRDLRETELRLEARLAETNTRIAETKADLTRWVIGVGILQTTVIIAVLMKIAKLI
;
A
#
# COMPACT_ATOMS: atom_id res chain seq x y z
N MET A 1 39.56 -0.24 -15.66
CA MET A 1 39.94 1.13 -15.27
C MET A 1 41.15 1.03 -14.34
N ASN A 2 42.22 1.77 -14.63
CA ASN A 2 43.48 1.72 -13.88
C ASN A 2 43.32 2.42 -12.52
N ALA A 3 43.82 1.78 -11.46
CA ALA A 3 44.01 2.47 -10.18
C ALA A 3 45.03 3.59 -10.39
N ILE A 4 44.73 4.80 -9.92
CA ILE A 4 45.68 5.90 -9.91
C ILE A 4 46.66 5.61 -8.77
N SER A 5 47.77 4.94 -9.06
CA SER A 5 48.87 4.74 -8.11
C SER A 5 49.83 5.91 -8.19
N LEU A 6 50.06 6.61 -7.07
CA LEU A 6 51.12 7.61 -6.98
C LEU A 6 52.48 6.89 -6.95
N ASP A 7 53.31 7.09 -7.98
CA ASP A 7 54.71 6.73 -7.93
C ASP A 7 55.46 7.76 -7.07
N THR A 8 55.65 7.44 -5.79
CA THR A 8 56.30 8.31 -4.82
C THR A 8 57.77 8.55 -5.16
N LEU A 9 58.43 7.63 -5.86
CA LEU A 9 59.84 7.76 -6.26
C LEU A 9 59.99 8.69 -7.46
N ASP A 10 59.17 8.53 -8.48
CA ASP A 10 59.13 9.45 -9.64
C ASP A 10 58.74 10.87 -9.18
N TYR A 11 57.76 10.97 -8.28
CA TYR A 11 57.34 12.26 -7.71
C TYR A 11 58.46 12.93 -6.90
N ALA A 12 59.15 12.20 -6.01
CA ALA A 12 60.30 12.72 -5.27
C ALA A 12 61.46 13.11 -6.21
N THR A 13 61.69 12.36 -7.28
CA THR A 13 62.72 12.66 -8.29
C THR A 13 62.44 13.97 -9.01
N LYS A 14 61.17 14.23 -9.37
CA LYS A 14 60.74 15.50 -9.96
C LYS A 14 60.90 16.68 -9.01
N LEU A 15 60.61 16.49 -7.72
CA LEU A 15 60.84 17.52 -6.69
C LEU A 15 62.33 17.85 -6.56
N LYS A 16 63.21 16.83 -6.52
CA LYS A 16 64.68 17.04 -6.51
C LYS A 16 65.16 17.82 -7.74
N ALA A 17 64.66 17.47 -8.93
CA ALA A 17 64.97 18.21 -10.17
C ALA A 17 64.49 19.67 -10.13
N GLY A 18 63.44 19.96 -9.36
CA GLY A 18 62.93 21.31 -9.09
C GLY A 18 63.69 22.09 -8.01
N GLY A 19 64.78 21.54 -7.45
CA GLY A 19 65.61 22.22 -6.45
C GLY A 19 65.25 21.96 -4.99
N PHE A 20 64.32 21.03 -4.72
CA PHE A 20 64.07 20.59 -3.34
C PHE A 20 65.20 19.70 -2.83
N SER A 21 65.51 19.77 -1.54
CA SER A 21 66.45 18.83 -0.93
C SER A 21 65.86 17.41 -0.94
N GLU A 22 66.71 16.39 -0.88
CA GLU A 22 66.27 15.00 -0.84
C GLU A 22 65.28 14.73 0.31
N GLN A 23 65.58 15.24 1.50
CA GLN A 23 64.70 15.10 2.65
C GLN A 23 63.35 15.79 2.45
N GLN A 24 63.32 16.97 1.82
CA GLN A 24 62.06 17.67 1.52
C GLN A 24 61.23 16.92 0.47
N ALA A 25 61.87 16.45 -0.60
CA ALA A 25 61.23 15.73 -1.69
C ALA A 25 60.58 14.42 -1.22
N GLU A 26 61.31 13.62 -0.43
CA GLU A 26 60.77 12.38 0.11
C GLU A 26 59.66 12.63 1.14
N THR A 27 59.78 13.67 1.97
CA THR A 27 58.76 14.00 2.98
C THR A 27 57.46 14.42 2.31
N GLN A 28 57.52 15.25 1.26
CA GLN A 28 56.33 15.61 0.48
C GLN A 28 55.73 14.40 -0.24
N ALA A 29 56.55 13.54 -0.85
CA ALA A 29 56.07 12.35 -1.53
C ALA A 29 55.33 11.39 -0.57
N ARG A 30 55.88 11.17 0.63
CA ARG A 30 55.24 10.37 1.67
C ARG A 30 53.96 11.01 2.19
N ALA A 31 53.98 12.31 2.50
CA ALA A 31 52.80 13.02 2.99
C ALA A 31 51.65 13.02 1.97
N LEU A 32 51.95 13.20 0.67
CA LEU A 32 50.95 13.16 -0.39
C LEU A 32 50.37 11.74 -0.57
N ALA A 33 51.22 10.71 -0.51
CA ALA A 33 50.76 9.31 -0.57
C ALA A 33 49.81 8.99 0.59
N GLU A 34 50.15 9.42 1.80
CA GLU A 34 49.33 9.18 3.00
C GLU A 34 47.96 9.87 2.92
N VAL A 35 47.91 11.09 2.37
CA VAL A 35 46.64 11.80 2.16
C VAL A 35 45.79 11.13 1.07
N LEU A 36 46.40 10.70 -0.03
CA LEU A 36 45.68 10.02 -1.12
C LEU A 36 45.12 8.66 -0.66
N GLU A 37 45.87 7.92 0.14
CA GLU A 37 45.42 6.65 0.71
C GLU A 37 44.24 6.83 1.69
N LYS A 38 44.24 7.93 2.46
CA LYS A 38 43.17 8.23 3.43
C LYS A 38 41.91 8.86 2.82
N GLN A 39 42.00 9.54 1.68
CA GLN A 39 40.88 10.30 1.11
C GLN A 39 40.20 9.63 -0.09
N ILE A 40 40.81 8.60 -0.67
CA ILE A 40 40.25 7.92 -1.84
C ILE A 40 39.51 6.68 -1.37
N ALA A 41 38.20 6.64 -1.60
CA ALA A 41 37.42 5.41 -1.45
C ALA A 41 38.07 4.32 -2.32
N THR A 42 38.48 3.23 -1.69
CA THR A 42 39.16 2.16 -2.41
C THR A 42 38.18 1.48 -3.35
N ARG A 43 38.69 0.86 -4.41
CA ARG A 43 37.85 0.08 -5.33
C ARG A 43 37.06 -1.02 -4.60
N GLU A 44 37.67 -1.60 -3.56
CA GLU A 44 37.03 -2.62 -2.73
C GLU A 44 35.85 -2.02 -1.96
N GLU A 45 36.05 -0.87 -1.30
CA GLU A 45 34.98 -0.18 -0.55
C GLU A 45 33.79 0.19 -1.45
N VAL A 46 34.04 0.69 -2.67
CA VAL A 46 32.99 1.01 -3.64
C VAL A 46 32.24 -0.26 -4.07
N THR A 47 32.98 -1.34 -4.37
CA THR A 47 32.38 -2.63 -4.77
C THR A 47 31.55 -3.22 -3.62
N GLN A 48 32.03 -3.09 -2.39
CA GLN A 48 31.31 -3.51 -1.20
C GLN A 48 30.01 -2.71 -1.02
N HIS A 49 30.05 -1.39 -1.20
CA HIS A 49 28.86 -0.53 -1.15
C HIS A 49 27.87 -0.86 -2.27
N GLU A 50 28.33 -1.08 -3.51
CA GLU A 50 27.45 -1.54 -4.61
C GLU A 50 26.76 -2.87 -4.28
N ASN A 51 27.50 -3.82 -3.70
CA ASN A 51 26.95 -5.11 -3.28
C ASN A 51 25.97 -5.01 -2.10
N LEU A 52 26.17 -4.05 -1.19
CA LEU A 52 25.21 -3.75 -0.13
C LEU A 52 23.93 -3.14 -0.72
N LEU A 53 24.07 -2.10 -1.54
CA LEU A 53 22.94 -1.45 -2.20
C LEU A 53 22.13 -2.44 -3.06
N ARG A 54 22.80 -3.33 -3.80
CA ARG A 54 22.11 -4.37 -4.58
C ARG A 54 21.31 -5.31 -3.69
N ARG A 55 21.84 -5.68 -2.51
CA ARG A 55 21.12 -6.52 -1.55
C ARG A 55 19.93 -5.79 -0.94
N ASP A 56 20.09 -4.52 -0.58
CA ASP A 56 19.01 -3.71 -0.02
C ASP A 56 17.89 -3.51 -1.05
N ILE A 57 18.23 -3.25 -2.32
CA ILE A 57 17.26 -3.14 -3.42
C ILE A 57 16.49 -4.45 -3.61
N GLU A 58 17.17 -5.60 -3.56
CA GLU A 58 16.50 -6.90 -3.69
C GLU A 58 15.62 -7.20 -2.46
N GLY A 59 16.08 -6.83 -1.26
CA GLY A 59 15.30 -6.92 -0.03
C GLY A 59 13.99 -6.13 -0.12
N LEU A 60 14.09 -4.84 -0.50
CA LEU A 60 12.93 -3.97 -0.70
C LEU A 60 12.00 -4.49 -1.80
N ARG A 61 12.55 -5.09 -2.86
CA ARG A 61 11.74 -5.69 -3.93
C ARG A 61 10.91 -6.87 -3.43
N VAL A 62 11.50 -7.73 -2.59
CA VAL A 62 10.80 -8.87 -1.99
C VAL A 62 9.74 -8.40 -1.01
N GLU A 63 10.07 -7.43 -0.14
CA GLU A 63 9.14 -6.83 0.81
C GLU A 63 7.93 -6.21 0.10
N LEU A 64 8.16 -5.36 -0.90
CA LEU A 64 7.08 -4.74 -1.67
C LEU A 64 6.18 -5.76 -2.37
N LYS A 65 6.78 -6.85 -2.89
CA LYS A 65 6.01 -7.93 -3.52
C LYS A 65 5.16 -8.68 -2.49
N HIS A 66 5.68 -8.89 -1.29
CA HIS A 66 4.95 -9.51 -0.20
C HIS A 66 3.77 -8.64 0.23
N ASP A 67 4.02 -7.35 0.51
CA ASP A 67 2.99 -6.40 0.92
C ASP A 67 1.87 -6.27 -0.11
N LEU A 68 2.23 -6.26 -1.40
CA LEU A 68 1.24 -6.22 -2.47
C LEU A 68 0.34 -7.46 -2.48
N GLU A 69 0.89 -8.64 -2.21
CA GLU A 69 0.09 -9.88 -2.14
C GLU A 69 -0.78 -9.90 -0.87
N VAL A 70 -0.28 -9.42 0.27
CA VAL A 70 -1.06 -9.26 1.50
C VAL A 70 -2.24 -8.33 1.27
N LEU A 71 -2.00 -7.12 0.73
CA LEU A 71 -3.05 -6.15 0.42
C LEU A 71 -4.07 -6.72 -0.59
N ARG A 72 -3.62 -7.51 -1.55
CA ARG A 72 -4.51 -8.17 -2.52
C ARG A 72 -5.44 -9.19 -1.83
N ILE A 73 -4.92 -9.96 -0.88
CA ILE A 73 -5.71 -10.94 -0.12
C ILE A 73 -6.72 -10.21 0.78
N GLU A 74 -6.29 -9.16 1.48
CA GLU A 74 -7.16 -8.33 2.32
C GLU A 74 -8.29 -7.69 1.51
N ALA A 75 -7.98 -7.04 0.38
CA ALA A 75 -8.98 -6.43 -0.47
C ALA A 75 -10.01 -7.44 -1.00
N LYS A 76 -9.58 -8.66 -1.38
CA LYS A 76 -10.50 -9.73 -1.78
C LYS A 76 -11.40 -10.19 -0.63
N ARG A 77 -10.84 -10.27 0.58
CA ARG A 77 -11.60 -10.65 1.77
C ARG A 77 -12.66 -9.59 2.09
N ASP A 78 -12.29 -8.33 2.09
CA ASP A 78 -13.20 -7.21 2.38
C ASP A 78 -14.32 -7.14 1.33
N LEU A 79 -13.99 -7.34 0.05
CA LEU A 79 -14.99 -7.41 -1.00
C LEU A 79 -16.00 -8.54 -0.72
N ARG A 80 -15.53 -9.74 -0.41
CA ARG A 80 -16.40 -10.88 -0.11
C ARG A 80 -17.25 -10.64 1.14
N GLU A 81 -16.70 -10.00 2.18
CA GLU A 81 -17.45 -9.63 3.38
C GLU A 81 -18.58 -8.63 3.06
N THR A 82 -18.28 -7.62 2.23
CA THR A 82 -19.29 -6.64 1.81
C THR A 82 -20.37 -7.27 0.93
N GLU A 83 -20.03 -8.20 0.02
CA GLU A 83 -20.98 -8.99 -0.77
C GLU A 83 -21.93 -9.78 0.14
N LEU A 84 -21.39 -10.56 1.08
CA LEU A 84 -22.20 -11.33 2.03
C LEU A 84 -23.11 -10.44 2.88
N ARG A 85 -22.61 -9.27 3.31
CA ARG A 85 -23.40 -8.32 4.08
C ARG A 85 -24.54 -7.72 3.25
N LEU A 86 -24.31 -7.46 1.96
CA LEU A 86 -25.35 -7.00 1.04
C LEU A 86 -26.41 -8.07 0.80
N GLU A 87 -26.00 -9.32 0.55
CA GLU A 87 -26.92 -10.46 0.40
C GLU A 87 -27.80 -10.63 1.65
N ALA A 88 -27.22 -10.57 2.84
CA ALA A 88 -27.97 -10.64 4.10
C ALA A 88 -28.98 -9.49 4.24
N ARG A 89 -28.59 -8.25 3.92
CA ARG A 89 -29.49 -7.09 3.95
C ARG A 89 -30.60 -7.18 2.91
N LEU A 90 -30.34 -7.73 1.74
CA LEU A 90 -31.36 -7.98 0.71
C LEU A 90 -32.37 -9.01 1.20
N ALA A 91 -31.92 -10.11 1.80
CA ALA A 91 -32.78 -11.12 2.39
C ALA A 91 -33.66 -10.51 3.51
N GLU A 92 -33.07 -9.76 4.43
CA GLU A 92 -33.80 -9.05 5.50
C GLU A 92 -34.82 -8.05 4.96
N THR A 93 -34.47 -7.32 3.89
CA THR A 93 -35.39 -6.37 3.26
C THR A 93 -36.57 -7.10 2.61
N ASN A 94 -36.31 -8.23 1.94
CA ASN A 94 -37.35 -9.05 1.34
C ASN A 94 -38.30 -9.64 2.38
N THR A 95 -37.81 -10.10 3.53
CA THR A 95 -38.67 -10.60 4.62
C THR A 95 -39.55 -9.49 5.18
N ARG A 96 -38.98 -8.31 5.47
CA ARG A 96 -39.75 -7.14 5.96
C ARG A 96 -40.81 -6.67 4.96
N ILE A 97 -40.51 -6.71 3.67
CA ILE A 97 -41.50 -6.42 2.61
C ILE A 97 -42.64 -7.45 2.65
N ALA A 98 -42.32 -8.73 2.78
CA ALA A 98 -43.34 -9.79 2.85
C ALA A 98 -44.25 -9.64 4.08
N GLU A 99 -43.66 -9.36 5.25
CA GLU A 99 -44.39 -9.06 6.49
C GLU A 99 -45.31 -7.86 6.32
N THR A 100 -44.79 -6.75 5.78
CA THR A 100 -45.57 -5.53 5.54
C THR A 100 -46.72 -5.77 4.55
N LYS A 101 -46.48 -6.57 3.49
CA LYS A 101 -47.55 -6.95 2.53
C LYS A 101 -48.62 -7.82 3.19
N ALA A 102 -48.24 -8.74 4.06
CA ALA A 102 -49.17 -9.60 4.79
C ALA A 102 -50.04 -8.77 5.76
N ASP A 103 -49.42 -7.88 6.53
CA ASP A 103 -50.13 -6.98 7.44
C ASP A 103 -51.08 -6.05 6.69
N LEU A 104 -50.62 -5.46 5.58
CA LEU A 104 -51.46 -4.64 4.72
C LEU A 104 -52.66 -5.42 4.17
N THR A 105 -52.44 -6.65 3.71
CA THR A 105 -53.52 -7.52 3.22
C THR A 105 -54.55 -7.80 4.32
N ARG A 106 -54.09 -8.10 5.54
CA ARG A 106 -54.96 -8.31 6.71
C ARG A 106 -55.80 -7.07 7.03
N TRP A 107 -55.19 -5.88 7.00
CA TRP A 107 -55.89 -4.61 7.20
C TRP A 107 -56.92 -4.34 6.11
N VAL A 108 -56.57 -4.53 4.84
CA VAL A 108 -57.48 -4.32 3.70
C VAL A 108 -58.70 -5.25 3.79
N ILE A 109 -58.50 -6.53 4.14
CA ILE A 109 -59.60 -7.47 4.37
C ILE A 109 -60.49 -7.01 5.53
N GLY A 110 -59.89 -6.62 6.65
CA GLY A 110 -60.62 -6.13 7.83
C GLY A 110 -61.49 -4.90 7.52
N VAL A 111 -60.92 -3.91 6.83
CA VAL A 111 -61.65 -2.71 6.38
C VAL A 111 -62.74 -3.06 5.38
N GLY A 112 -62.47 -3.97 4.43
CA GLY A 112 -63.45 -4.41 3.44
C GLY A 112 -64.67 -5.07 4.08
N ILE A 113 -64.47 -5.97 5.04
CA ILE A 113 -65.58 -6.60 5.78
C ILE A 113 -66.39 -5.54 6.56
N LEU A 114 -65.71 -4.63 7.26
CA LEU A 114 -66.39 -3.55 7.97
C LEU A 114 -67.22 -2.66 7.02
N GLN A 115 -66.65 -2.27 5.88
CA GLN A 115 -67.32 -1.46 4.87
C GLN A 115 -68.56 -2.16 4.30
N THR A 116 -68.47 -3.45 3.95
CA THR A 116 -69.63 -4.21 3.46
C THR A 116 -70.74 -4.29 4.50
N THR A 117 -70.39 -4.48 5.77
CA THR A 117 -71.36 -4.52 6.88
C THR A 117 -72.09 -3.17 7.02
N VAL A 118 -71.35 -2.05 6.94
CA VAL A 118 -71.92 -0.70 6.96
C VAL A 118 -72.87 -0.48 5.78
N ILE A 119 -72.48 -0.88 4.56
CA ILE A 119 -73.32 -0.75 3.36
C ILE A 119 -74.63 -1.52 3.52
N ILE A 120 -74.57 -2.77 3.97
CA ILE A 120 -75.76 -3.61 4.20
C ILE A 120 -76.70 -2.97 5.23
N ALA A 121 -76.16 -2.45 6.33
CA ALA A 121 -76.95 -1.78 7.37
C ALA A 121 -77.68 -0.53 6.84
N VAL A 122 -77.00 0.28 6.01
CA VAL A 122 -77.59 1.46 5.37
C VAL A 122 -78.69 1.06 4.39
N LEU A 123 -78.45 0.06 3.54
CA LEU A 123 -79.44 -0.43 2.57
C LEU A 123 -80.71 -0.96 3.27
N MET A 124 -80.57 -1.75 4.34
CA MET A 124 -81.72 -2.22 5.12
C MET A 124 -82.50 -1.07 5.77
N LYS A 125 -81.82 -0.01 6.21
CA LYS A 125 -82.47 1.17 6.79
C LYS A 125 -83.27 1.93 5.74
N ILE A 126 -82.73 2.09 4.53
CA ILE A 126 -83.43 2.75 3.41
C ILE A 126 -84.64 1.92 2.96
N ALA A 127 -84.51 0.59 2.85
CA ALA A 127 -85.60 -0.30 2.45
C ALA A 127 -86.80 -0.31 3.42
N LYS A 128 -86.61 0.12 4.68
CA LYS A 128 -87.71 0.30 5.65
C LYS A 128 -88.40 1.67 5.56
N LEU A 129 -87.80 2.62 4.85
CA LEU A 129 -88.30 3.99 4.73
C LEU A 129 -89.10 4.24 3.43
N ILE A 130 -89.05 3.30 2.48
CA ILE A 130 -89.82 3.27 1.23
C ILE A 130 -90.91 2.22 1.40
#